data_AF-A0A8U0A8R9-F1
#
_entry.id   AF-A0A8U0A8R9-F1
#
_cell.length_a   1.000
_cell.length_b   1.000
_cell.length_c   1.000
_cell.angle_alpha   90.00
_cell.angle_beta   90.00
_cell.angle_gamma   90.00
#
_symmetry.space_group_name_H-M   'P 1'
#
loop_
_entity.id
_entity.type
_entity.pdbx_description
1 polymer ?
#
loop_
_entity_poly.entity_id
_entity_poly.type
_entity_poly.pdbx_seq_one_letter_code
_entity_poly.pdbx_strand_id
1 'polypeptide(L)' 'MATIVYQGPDDTVSEDVDDEDLNYREDHWQIHHGDDEYTYLPRDRVYTVKMTDPHTLFERE' A
#
# COMPACT_ATOMS: atom_id res chain seq x y z
N MET A 1 3.20 8.27 -4.25
CA MET A 1 3.01 8.00 -2.79
C MET A 1 1.61 7.49 -2.47
N ALA A 2 1.53 6.43 -1.67
CA ALA A 2 0.32 5.83 -1.13
C ALA A 2 0.49 5.52 0.38
N THR A 3 -0.58 5.60 1.16
CA THR A 3 -0.61 5.16 2.56
C THR A 3 -1.37 3.85 2.64
N ILE A 4 -0.72 2.78 3.11
CA ILE A 4 -1.33 1.48 3.34
C ILE A 4 -1.52 1.24 4.83
N VAL A 5 -2.70 0.76 5.20
CA VAL A 5 -3.07 0.45 6.59
C VAL A 5 -3.45 -1.02 6.69
N TYR A 6 -2.77 -1.77 7.55
CA TYR A 6 -2.94 -3.21 7.66
C TYR A 6 -2.77 -3.70 9.10
N GLN A 7 -3.18 -4.95 9.33
CA GLN A 7 -3.04 -5.61 10.62
C GLN A 7 -1.61 -6.12 10.83
N GLY A 8 -0.88 -5.48 11.73
CA GLY A 8 0.40 -5.93 12.23
C GLY A 8 0.27 -7.00 13.33
N PRO A 9 1.40 -7.51 13.85
CA PRO A 9 1.41 -8.51 14.91
C PRO A 9 0.87 -7.99 16.25
N ASP A 10 1.06 -6.71 16.54
CA ASP A 10 0.68 -6.08 17.81
C ASP A 10 -0.50 -5.11 17.66
N ASP A 11 -0.56 -4.32 16.58
CA ASP A 11 -1.64 -3.35 16.31
C ASP A 11 -1.76 -3.06 14.80
N THR A 12 -2.66 -2.14 14.44
CA THR A 12 -2.82 -1.64 13.07
C THR A 12 -1.59 -0.83 12.68
N VAL A 13 -0.92 -1.24 11.62
CA VAL A 13 0.24 -0.54 11.04
C VAL A 13 -0.26 0.35 9.93
N SER A 14 0.21 1.60 9.92
CA SER A 14 0.04 2.54 8.83
C SER A 14 1.41 2.98 8.33
N GLU A 15 1.69 2.76 7.06
CA GLU A 15 2.94 3.19 6.45
C GLU A 15 2.70 3.92 5.13
N ASP A 16 3.56 4.88 4.87
CA ASP A 16 3.60 5.66 3.65
C ASP A 16 4.65 5.03 2.73
N VAL A 17 4.18 4.52 1.61
CA VAL A 17 4.96 3.79 0.61
C VAL A 17 4.88 4.51 -0.71
N ASP A 18 5.91 4.43 -1.53
CA ASP A 18 5.78 4.96 -2.88
C ASP A 18 4.83 4.09 -3.72
N ASP A 19 4.19 4.69 -4.72
CA ASP A 19 3.29 3.91 -5.60
C ASP A 19 4.10 2.96 -6.50
N GLU A 20 5.33 3.31 -6.85
CA GLU A 20 6.24 2.43 -7.58
C GLU A 20 6.64 1.21 -6.74
N ASP A 21 6.73 1.39 -5.42
CA ASP A 21 7.11 0.37 -4.45
C ASP A 21 5.92 -0.45 -3.93
N LEU A 22 4.68 0.01 -4.13
CA LEU A 22 3.47 -0.68 -3.69
C LEU A 22 2.78 -1.41 -4.85
N ASN A 23 2.95 -2.74 -4.88
CA ASN A 23 2.42 -3.59 -5.94
C ASN A 23 1.31 -4.51 -5.40
N TYR A 24 0.11 -4.47 -5.99
CA TYR A 24 -0.92 -5.47 -5.70
C TYR A 24 -0.83 -6.63 -6.71
N ARG A 25 -0.60 -7.85 -6.22
CA ARG A 25 -0.53 -9.05 -7.07
C ARG A 25 -1.38 -10.18 -6.51
N GLU A 26 -2.16 -10.79 -7.39
CA GLU A 26 -3.06 -11.92 -7.12
C GLU A 26 -4.09 -11.63 -6.01
N ASP A 27 -3.66 -11.66 -4.75
CA ASP A 27 -4.49 -11.33 -3.58
C ASP A 27 -3.66 -10.76 -2.41
N HIS A 28 -2.47 -10.24 -2.68
CA HIS A 28 -1.61 -9.63 -1.67
C HIS A 28 -0.99 -8.33 -2.17
N TRP A 29 -0.75 -7.43 -1.23
CA TRP A 29 0.08 -6.25 -1.40
C TRP A 29 1.53 -6.62 -1.15
N GLN A 30 2.40 -6.23 -2.06
CA GLN A 30 3.84 -6.30 -1.96
C GLN A 30 4.35 -4.88 -1.80
N ILE A 31 5.07 -4.63 -0.72
CA ILE A 31 5.71 -3.34 -0.44
C ILE A 31 7.22 -3.55 -0.54
N HIS A 32 7.88 -2.70 -1.31
CA HIS A 32 9.34 -2.69 -1.44
C HIS A 32 9.94 -1.51 -0.66
N HIS A 33 10.85 -1.79 0.27
CA HIS A 33 11.48 -0.76 1.12
C HIS A 33 12.83 -0.25 0.59
N GLY A 34 13.26 -0.69 -0.59
CA GLY A 34 14.50 -0.27 -1.25
C GLY A 34 15.78 -1.00 -0.78
N ASP A 35 15.82 -1.58 0.42
CA ASP A 35 16.98 -2.33 0.95
C ASP A 35 16.83 -3.86 0.75
N ASP A 36 16.28 -4.27 -0.41
CA ASP A 36 15.88 -5.66 -0.71
C ASP A 36 14.85 -6.25 0.29
N GLU A 37 14.30 -5.40 1.17
CA GLU A 37 13.27 -5.76 2.11
C GLU A 37 11.90 -5.66 1.45
N TYR A 38 11.20 -6.79 1.41
CA TYR A 38 9.86 -6.89 0.87
C TYR A 38 8.87 -7.30 1.95
N THR A 39 7.80 -6.52 2.10
CA THR A 39 6.68 -6.89 2.96
C THR A 39 5.56 -7.44 2.11
N TYR A 40 5.10 -8.65 2.46
CA TYR A 40 3.97 -9.30 1.80
C TYR A 40 2.76 -9.28 2.71
N LEU A 41 1.73 -8.57 2.29
CA LEU A 41 0.52 -8.36 3.06
C LEU A 41 -0.67 -8.97 2.32
N PRO A 42 -1.26 -10.08 2.79
CA PRO A 42 -2.48 -10.61 2.18
C PRO A 42 -3.59 -9.56 2.27
N ARG A 43 -4.46 -9.51 1.25
CA ARG A 43 -5.55 -8.52 1.17
C ARG A 43 -6.45 -8.51 2.41
N ASP A 44 -6.63 -9.67 3.03
CA ASP A 44 -7.41 -9.88 4.26
C ASP A 44 -6.86 -9.09 5.46
N ARG A 45 -5.54 -8.88 5.52
CA ARG A 45 -4.91 -8.05 6.55
C ARG A 45 -4.93 -6.57 6.24
N VAL A 46 -5.24 -6.18 5.01
CA VAL A 46 -5.18 -4.78 4.59
C VAL A 46 -6.54 -4.12 4.81
N TYR A 47 -6.60 -3.17 5.73
CA TYR A 47 -7.81 -2.41 6.02
C TYR A 47 -8.10 -1.37 4.95
N THR A 48 -7.09 -0.56 4.58
CA THR A 48 -7.26 0.48 3.58
C THR A 48 -5.96 0.79 2.86
N VAL A 49 -6.07 1.22 1.61
CA VAL A 49 -4.96 1.80 0.83
C VAL A 49 -5.45 3.13 0.30
N LYS A 50 -4.74 4.19 0.64
CA LYS A 50 -5.00 5.54 0.15
C LYS A 50 -3.88 5.95 -0.78
N MET A 51 -4.13 5.96 -2.07
CA MET A 51 -3.19 6.54 -3.03
C MET A 51 -3.22 8.06 -2.85
N THR A 52 -2.11 8.63 -2.42
CA THR A 52 -1.92 10.08 -2.30
C THR A 52 -1.38 10.57 -3.64
N ASP A 53 -2.12 10.27 -4.69
CA ASP A 53 -1.76 10.65 -6.04
C ASP A 53 -2.31 12.05 -6.32
N PRO A 54 -1.47 13.08 -6.54
CA PRO A 54 -1.96 14.39 -6.94
C PRO A 54 -2.60 14.38 -8.34
N HIS A 55 -2.50 13.28 -9.11
CA HIS A 55 -3.09 13.17 -10.45
C HIS A 55 -4.55 12.72 -10.50
N THR A 56 -5.24 12.52 -9.38
CA THR A 56 -6.70 12.24 -9.40
C THR A 56 -7.53 13.51 -9.26
N LEU A 57 -7.20 14.56 -10.03
CA LEU A 57 -8.21 15.55 -10.39
C LEU A 57 -9.05 14.94 -11.51
N PHE A 58 -10.22 14.45 -11.13
CA PHE A 58 -11.43 14.34 -11.95
C PHE A 58 -11.31 14.92 -13.37
N GLU A 59 -11.10 14.07 -14.38
CA GLU A 59 -11.60 14.34 -15.72
C GLU A 59 -12.73 13.34 -16.00
N ARG A 60 -13.94 13.73 -15.59
CA ARG A 60 -15.18 13.24 -16.20
C ARG A 60 -15.83 14.45 -16.86
N GLU A 61 -15.57 14.62 -18.16
CA GLU A 61 -16.37 15.47 -19.06
C GLU A 61 -17.57 14.71 -19.60
#